data_AF-A0A7C2SPS2-F1
#
_entry.id   AF-A0A7C2SPS2-F1
#
_cell.length_a   1.000
_cell.length_b   1.000
_cell.length_c   1.000
_cell.angle_alpha   90.00
_cell.angle_beta   90.00
_cell.angle_gamma   90.00
#
_symmetry.space_group_name_H-M   'P 1'
#
loop_
_entity.id
_entity.type
_entity.pdbx_description
1 polymer ?
#
loop_
_entity_poly.entity_id
_entity_poly.type
_entity_poly.pdbx_seq_one_letter_code
_entity_poly.pdbx_strand_id
1 'polypeptide(L)'
;MAARAATALALALALALAAPAAAHRVSPAEVVAQIGGAEARERYGVREVAPDPRLPRLLVVRVDARWDALPPALRRETAEAWRALWRHAQPQGVLAVAGPDGRSRVGFDAAGRAQLHEAVGADAGAPPPADPAGAPRGDAKTAPTRRR
;
A
#
# COMPACT_ATOMS: atom_id res chain seq x y z
N MET A 1 -6.51 -13.83 65.39
CA MET A 1 -7.24 -14.09 64.12
C MET A 1 -7.21 -12.94 63.12
N ALA A 2 -7.08 -11.67 63.54
CA ALA A 2 -7.08 -10.50 62.64
C ALA A 2 -5.93 -10.46 61.59
N ALA A 3 -4.73 -10.98 61.92
CA ALA A 3 -3.58 -10.93 61.02
C ALA A 3 -3.76 -11.75 59.72
N ARG A 4 -4.56 -12.83 59.75
CA ARG A 4 -4.81 -13.67 58.56
C ARG A 4 -5.76 -13.02 57.56
N ALA A 5 -6.68 -12.18 58.03
CA ALA A 5 -7.62 -11.47 57.17
C ALA A 5 -6.92 -10.35 56.37
N ALA A 6 -5.96 -9.66 56.98
CA ALA A 6 -5.19 -8.61 56.31
C ALA A 6 -4.31 -9.15 55.18
N THR A 7 -3.70 -10.33 55.36
CA THR A 7 -2.86 -10.95 54.34
C THR A 7 -3.67 -11.41 53.12
N ALA A 8 -4.87 -11.96 53.33
CA ALA A 8 -5.74 -12.41 52.24
C ALA A 8 -6.24 -11.24 51.38
N LEU A 9 -6.57 -10.10 52.02
CA LEU A 9 -7.03 -8.90 51.31
C LEU A 9 -5.91 -8.26 50.47
N ALA A 10 -4.69 -8.20 51.00
CA ALA A 10 -3.53 -7.68 50.27
C ALA A 10 -3.19 -8.53 49.04
N LEU A 11 -3.29 -9.86 49.15
CA LEU A 11 -3.06 -10.77 48.02
C LEU A 11 -4.12 -10.61 46.92
N ALA A 12 -5.39 -10.48 47.30
CA ALA A 12 -6.50 -10.29 46.36
C ALA A 12 -6.39 -8.97 45.60
N LEU A 13 -5.95 -7.89 46.26
CA LEU A 13 -5.73 -6.60 45.62
C LEU A 13 -4.55 -6.63 44.63
N ALA A 14 -3.46 -7.31 44.99
CA ALA A 14 -2.29 -7.47 44.11
C ALA A 14 -2.62 -8.31 42.85
N LEU A 15 -3.47 -9.33 42.99
CA LEU A 15 -3.96 -10.13 41.86
C LEU A 15 -4.93 -9.36 40.94
N ALA A 16 -5.75 -8.46 41.49
CA ALA A 16 -6.65 -7.62 40.69
C ALA A 16 -5.91 -6.53 39.89
N LEU A 17 -4.77 -6.05 40.39
CA LEU A 17 -3.91 -5.08 39.70
C LEU A 17 -2.98 -5.73 38.65
N ALA A 18 -2.80 -7.05 38.71
CA ALA A 18 -2.02 -7.83 37.74
C ALA A 18 -2.85 -8.29 36.53
N ALA A 19 -4.06 -7.76 36.34
CA ALA A 19 -4.80 -7.97 35.10
C ALA A 19 -3.92 -7.44 33.95
N PRO A 20 -3.50 -8.29 33.00
CA PRO A 20 -2.71 -7.81 31.87
C PRO A 20 -3.56 -6.76 31.19
N ALA A 21 -3.09 -5.51 31.19
CA ALA A 21 -3.62 -4.48 30.31
C ALA A 21 -3.62 -5.12 28.93
N ALA A 22 -4.80 -5.51 28.46
CA ALA A 22 -4.97 -6.13 27.16
C ALA A 22 -4.60 -5.04 26.17
N ALA A 23 -3.30 -4.95 25.88
CA ALA A 23 -2.72 -3.97 24.99
C ALA A 23 -3.55 -4.06 23.72
N HIS A 24 -4.34 -3.01 23.46
CA HIS A 24 -5.35 -3.00 22.42
C HIS A 24 -4.64 -3.33 21.11
N ARG A 25 -4.77 -4.58 20.66
CA ARG A 25 -4.22 -5.01 19.38
C ARG A 25 -5.17 -4.52 18.33
N VAL A 26 -4.67 -3.66 17.45
CA VAL A 26 -5.44 -3.22 16.28
C VAL A 26 -5.66 -4.43 15.38
N SER A 27 -6.92 -4.78 15.17
CA SER A 27 -7.33 -5.86 14.30
C SER A 27 -7.25 -5.45 12.82
N PRO A 28 -7.11 -6.40 11.89
CA PRO A 28 -7.16 -6.11 10.46
C PRO A 28 -8.44 -5.36 10.04
N ALA A 29 -9.58 -5.71 10.64
CA ALA A 29 -10.86 -5.06 10.35
C ALA A 29 -10.89 -3.59 10.78
N GLU A 30 -10.29 -3.25 11.92
CA GLU A 30 -10.17 -1.86 12.37
C GLU A 30 -9.27 -1.05 11.44
N VAL A 31 -8.15 -1.61 10.97
CA VAL A 31 -7.29 -0.95 9.98
C VAL A 31 -8.04 -0.69 8.68
N VAL A 32 -8.79 -1.67 8.18
CA VAL A 32 -9.62 -1.53 6.97
C VAL A 32 -10.65 -0.42 7.17
N ALA A 33 -11.35 -0.40 8.31
CA ALA A 33 -12.34 0.64 8.62
C ALA A 33 -11.69 2.03 8.74
N GLN A 34 -10.51 2.12 9.33
CA GLN A 34 -9.76 3.37 9.49
C GLN A 34 -9.30 3.94 8.14
N ILE A 35 -8.64 3.13 7.31
CA ILE A 35 -8.17 3.56 5.97
C ILE A 35 -9.36 3.83 5.03
N GLY A 36 -10.46 3.09 5.20
CA GLY A 36 -11.70 3.29 4.45
C GLY A 36 -12.60 4.39 5.02
N GLY A 37 -12.18 5.16 6.03
CA GLY A 37 -12.98 6.17 6.70
C GLY A 37 -13.36 7.36 5.79
N ALA A 38 -14.36 8.15 6.21
CA ALA A 38 -14.87 9.29 5.44
C ALA A 38 -13.76 10.28 5.05
N GLU A 39 -12.89 10.63 6.00
CA GLU A 39 -11.75 11.52 5.75
C GLU A 39 -10.87 11.00 4.61
N ALA A 40 -10.57 9.70 4.59
CA ALA A 40 -9.71 9.12 3.57
C ALA A 40 -10.37 9.07 2.19
N ARG A 41 -11.68 8.84 2.14
CA ARG A 41 -12.47 8.91 0.90
C ARG A 41 -12.48 10.32 0.33
N GLU A 42 -12.66 11.32 1.19
CA GLU A 42 -12.73 12.73 0.79
C GLU A 42 -11.36 13.26 0.37
N ARG A 43 -10.34 13.06 1.21
CA ARG A 43 -9.00 13.63 1.07
C ARG A 43 -8.14 12.88 0.06
N TYR A 44 -8.17 11.55 0.06
CA TYR A 44 -7.27 10.73 -0.76
C TYR A 44 -7.98 10.03 -1.92
N GLY A 45 -9.30 10.17 -2.04
CA GLY A 45 -10.07 9.52 -3.11
C GLY A 45 -10.21 8.01 -2.92
N VAL A 46 -10.10 7.50 -1.70
CA VAL A 46 -10.28 6.07 -1.42
C VAL A 46 -11.70 5.65 -1.79
N ARG A 47 -11.82 4.59 -2.60
CA ARG A 47 -13.09 4.00 -3.04
C ARG A 47 -13.39 2.69 -2.34
N GLU A 48 -12.38 1.84 -2.22
CA GLU A 48 -12.50 0.52 -1.62
C GLU A 48 -11.22 0.19 -0.84
N VAL A 49 -11.38 -0.46 0.31
CA VAL A 49 -10.28 -1.02 1.09
C VAL A 49 -10.69 -2.41 1.51
N ALA A 50 -9.95 -3.41 1.05
CA ALA A 50 -10.25 -4.80 1.38
C ALA A 50 -8.98 -5.65 1.34
N PRO A 51 -8.83 -6.63 2.24
CA PRO A 51 -7.85 -7.69 2.08
C PRO A 51 -8.18 -8.51 0.82
N ASP A 52 -7.16 -8.95 0.09
CA ASP A 52 -7.36 -9.84 -1.04
C ASP A 52 -7.84 -11.23 -0.55
N PRO A 53 -8.91 -11.80 -1.12
CA PRO A 53 -9.48 -13.06 -0.65
C PRO A 53 -8.57 -14.27 -0.88
N ARG A 54 -7.65 -14.18 -1.85
CA ARG A 54 -6.68 -15.24 -2.16
C ARG A 54 -5.39 -15.05 -1.39
N LEU A 55 -5.05 -13.80 -1.06
CA LEU A 55 -3.86 -13.42 -0.33
C LEU A 55 -4.26 -12.58 0.90
N PRO A 56 -4.66 -13.20 2.03
CA PRO A 56 -5.18 -12.47 3.17
C PRO A 56 -4.20 -11.45 3.79
N ARG A 57 -2.90 -11.55 3.46
CA ARG A 57 -1.85 -10.61 3.89
C ARG A 57 -1.73 -9.38 3.01
N LEU A 58 -2.34 -9.39 1.83
CA LEU A 58 -2.37 -8.28 0.90
C LEU A 58 -3.60 -7.42 1.19
N LEU A 59 -3.38 -6.16 1.55
CA LEU A 59 -4.42 -5.15 1.61
C LEU A 59 -4.43 -4.37 0.30
N VAL A 60 -5.58 -4.31 -0.36
CA VAL A 60 -5.78 -3.52 -1.58
C VAL A 60 -6.57 -2.27 -1.22
N VAL A 61 -5.98 -1.11 -1.50
CA VAL A 61 -6.63 0.20 -1.38
C VAL A 61 -6.87 0.71 -2.80
N ARG A 62 -8.12 0.72 -3.24
CA ARG A 62 -8.51 1.31 -4.52
C ARG A 62 -8.78 2.78 -4.35
N VAL A 63 -8.14 3.60 -5.18
CA VAL A 63 -8.25 5.06 -5.17
C VAL A 63 -8.76 5.57 -6.51
N ASP A 64 -9.33 6.77 -6.51
CA ASP A 64 -9.71 7.48 -7.73
C ASP A 64 -8.65 8.49 -8.19
N ALA A 65 -8.98 9.29 -9.20
CA ALA A 65 -8.06 10.28 -9.79
C ALA A 65 -7.60 11.37 -8.80
N ARG A 66 -8.29 11.58 -7.67
CA ARG A 66 -7.84 12.54 -6.63
C ARG A 66 -6.50 12.14 -6.05
N TRP A 67 -6.22 10.83 -5.94
CA TRP A 67 -4.93 10.35 -5.48
C TRP A 67 -3.79 10.92 -6.32
N ASP A 68 -3.90 10.81 -7.64
CA ASP A 68 -2.85 11.25 -8.57
C ASP A 68 -2.68 12.78 -8.58
N ALA A 69 -3.72 13.54 -8.20
CA ALA A 69 -3.67 14.99 -8.04
C ALA A 69 -2.98 15.46 -6.74
N LEU A 70 -2.71 14.56 -5.78
CA LEU A 70 -2.02 14.91 -4.54
C LEU A 70 -0.53 15.16 -4.75
N PRO A 71 0.08 16.06 -3.94
CA PRO A 71 1.53 16.22 -3.92
C PRO A 71 2.25 14.87 -3.77
N PRO A 72 3.32 14.61 -4.55
CA PRO A 72 4.06 13.35 -4.47
C PRO A 72 4.55 12.99 -3.06
N ALA A 73 4.98 13.97 -2.27
CA ALA A 73 5.40 13.76 -0.88
C ALA A 73 4.24 13.20 -0.03
N LEU A 74 3.08 13.83 -0.10
CA LEU A 74 1.89 13.41 0.65
C LEU A 74 1.44 12.00 0.25
N ARG A 75 1.49 11.66 -1.05
CA ARG A 75 1.19 10.29 -1.52
C ARG A 75 2.11 9.25 -0.90
N ARG A 76 3.42 9.52 -0.85
CA ARG A 76 4.41 8.60 -0.25
C ARG A 76 4.17 8.43 1.24
N GLU A 77 4.08 9.53 1.96
CA GLU A 77 3.82 9.53 3.41
C GLU A 77 2.54 8.78 3.76
N THR A 78 1.46 9.03 3.01
CA THR A 78 0.17 8.36 3.22
C THR A 78 0.27 6.86 2.96
N ALA A 79 0.90 6.46 1.85
CA ALA A 79 1.07 5.04 1.52
C ALA A 79 1.95 4.31 2.54
N GLU A 80 3.00 4.96 3.03
CA GLU A 80 3.86 4.43 4.10
C GLU A 80 3.11 4.29 5.42
N ALA A 81 2.31 5.29 5.80
CA ALA A 81 1.48 5.27 6.99
C ALA A 81 0.45 4.13 6.94
N TRP A 82 -0.25 3.97 5.82
CA TRP A 82 -1.19 2.86 5.61
C TRP A 82 -0.49 1.51 5.67
N ARG A 83 0.70 1.38 5.10
CA ARG A 83 1.49 0.14 5.14
C ARG A 83 1.93 -0.18 6.58
N ALA A 84 2.38 0.82 7.32
CA ALA A 84 2.80 0.65 8.71
C ALA A 84 1.63 0.20 9.58
N LEU A 85 0.47 0.84 9.42
CA LEU A 85 -0.77 0.49 10.11
C LEU A 85 -1.20 -0.96 9.79
N TRP A 86 -1.18 -1.33 8.51
CA TRP A 86 -1.48 -2.69 8.09
C TRP A 86 -0.53 -3.72 8.68
N ARG A 87 0.78 -3.43 8.69
CA ARG A 87 1.79 -4.33 9.27
C ARG A 87 1.69 -4.47 10.79
N HIS A 88 1.11 -3.48 11.47
CA HIS A 88 0.85 -3.57 12.91
C HIS A 88 -0.25 -4.59 13.21
N ALA A 89 -1.32 -4.61 12.41
CA ALA A 89 -2.40 -5.59 12.55
C ALA A 89 -2.04 -6.97 11.97
N GLN A 90 -1.25 -6.98 10.89
CA GLN A 90 -0.90 -8.19 10.16
C GLN A 90 0.61 -8.24 9.89
N PRO A 91 1.37 -9.00 10.70
CA PRO A 91 2.81 -9.16 10.50
C PRO A 91 3.12 -9.64 9.07
N GLN A 92 4.09 -9.00 8.41
CA GLN A 92 4.44 -9.24 7.01
C GLN A 92 3.32 -8.86 6.01
N GLY A 93 2.36 -8.04 6.41
CA GLY A 93 1.34 -7.49 5.55
C GLY A 93 1.93 -6.68 4.38
N VAL A 94 1.33 -6.85 3.21
CA VAL A 94 1.65 -6.14 1.98
C VAL A 94 0.51 -5.16 1.68
N LEU A 95 0.83 -3.98 1.18
CA LEU A 95 -0.14 -2.98 0.75
C LEU A 95 -0.01 -2.77 -0.75
N ALA A 96 -1.13 -2.74 -1.47
CA ALA A 96 -1.21 -2.29 -2.84
C ALA A 96 -2.18 -1.10 -2.93
N VAL A 97 -1.73 0.00 -3.53
CA VAL A 97 -2.59 1.15 -3.84
C VAL A 97 -2.88 1.11 -5.33
N ALA A 98 -4.12 0.81 -5.70
CA ALA A 98 -4.54 0.61 -7.09
C ALA A 98 -5.37 1.79 -7.59
N GLY A 99 -5.01 2.33 -8.76
CA GLY A 99 -5.81 3.37 -9.42
C GLY A 99 -7.07 2.82 -10.09
N PRO A 100 -7.87 3.68 -10.75
CA PRO A 100 -9.07 3.28 -11.49
C PRO A 100 -8.80 2.29 -12.63
N ASP A 101 -7.60 2.34 -13.19
CA ASP A 101 -7.09 1.45 -14.25
C ASP A 101 -6.65 0.07 -13.72
N GLY A 102 -6.79 -0.16 -12.41
CA GLY A 102 -6.35 -1.39 -11.75
C GLY A 102 -4.83 -1.53 -11.62
N ARG A 103 -4.05 -0.52 -12.04
CA ARG A 103 -2.59 -0.55 -11.94
C ARG A 103 -2.14 -0.05 -10.57
N SER A 104 -1.05 -0.61 -10.07
CA SER A 104 -0.45 -0.12 -8.82
C SER A 104 0.15 1.27 -9.02
N ARG A 105 -0.21 2.20 -8.14
CA ARG A 105 0.33 3.56 -8.06
C ARG A 105 1.55 3.67 -7.15
N VAL A 106 1.79 2.64 -6.33
CA VAL A 106 2.86 2.63 -5.33
C VAL A 106 3.56 1.27 -5.28
N GLY A 107 4.89 1.28 -5.36
CA GLY A 107 5.76 0.19 -4.95
C GLY A 107 6.42 0.48 -3.60
N PHE A 108 7.01 -0.53 -2.97
CA PHE A 108 7.77 -0.36 -1.73
C PHE A 108 9.16 -0.97 -1.87
N ASP A 109 10.19 -0.24 -1.45
CA ASP A 109 11.57 -0.75 -1.41
C ASP A 109 11.79 -1.71 -0.23
N ALA A 110 13.00 -2.26 -0.13
CA ALA A 110 13.38 -3.18 0.96
C ALA A 110 13.34 -2.54 2.35
N ALA A 111 13.54 -1.21 2.45
CA ALA A 111 13.40 -0.45 3.68
C ALA A 111 11.92 -0.13 3.98
N GLY A 112 11.02 -0.38 3.04
CA GLY A 112 9.60 -0.13 3.16
C GLY A 112 9.17 1.29 2.79
N ARG A 113 10.01 2.04 2.09
CA ARG A 113 9.69 3.38 1.59
C ARG A 113 8.90 3.31 0.29
N ALA A 114 7.94 4.21 0.14
CA ALA A 114 7.06 4.26 -1.01
C ALA A 114 7.77 4.83 -2.25
N GLN A 115 7.68 4.08 -3.35
CA GLN A 115 8.08 4.50 -4.69
C GLN A 115 6.81 4.73 -5.51
N LEU A 116 6.64 5.94 -6.05
CA LEU A 116 5.44 6.24 -6.84
C LEU A 116 5.61 5.72 -8.26
N HIS A 117 4.56 5.10 -8.79
CA HIS A 117 4.46 4.78 -10.21
C HIS A 117 3.56 5.83 -10.85
N GLU A 118 4.05 6.48 -11.90
CA GLU A 118 3.25 7.45 -12.62
C GLU A 118 2.11 6.78 -13.39
N ALA A 119 0.95 7.43 -13.40
CA ALA A 119 -0.13 7.05 -14.29
C ALA A 119 0.36 7.28 -15.72
N VAL A 120 0.53 6.18 -16.48
CA VAL A 120 0.85 6.23 -17.91
C VAL A 120 -0.30 6.98 -18.60
N GLY A 121 -0.13 8.28 -18.83
CA GLY A 121 -1.17 9.12 -19.43
C GLY A 121 -1.14 10.61 -19.08
N ALA A 122 -0.37 11.07 -18.10
CA ALA A 122 -0.29 12.51 -17.77
C ALA A 122 0.62 13.33 -18.71
N ASP A 123 1.45 12.68 -19.53
CA ASP A 123 2.40 13.33 -20.47
C ASP A 123 2.19 12.92 -21.94
N ALA A 124 1.09 12.23 -22.26
CA ALA A 124 0.78 11.84 -23.65
C ALA A 124 0.13 12.97 -24.48
N GLY A 125 0.44 14.24 -24.14
CA GLY A 125 -0.04 15.45 -24.82
C GLY A 125 0.97 16.07 -25.79
N ALA A 126 2.20 15.55 -25.86
CA ALA A 126 3.11 15.87 -26.95
C ALA A 126 3.04 14.72 -27.97
N PRO A 127 2.55 14.93 -29.21
CA PRO A 127 2.85 14.00 -30.27
C PRO A 127 4.38 13.83 -30.33
N PRO A 128 4.90 12.61 -30.55
CA PRO A 128 6.33 12.45 -30.83
C PRO A 128 6.70 13.45 -31.93
N PRO A 129 7.86 14.13 -31.88
CA PRO A 129 8.29 14.97 -32.97
C PRO A 129 8.19 14.13 -34.24
N ALA A 130 7.38 14.59 -35.19
CA ALA A 130 7.23 13.92 -36.47
C ALA A 130 8.63 13.76 -37.06
N ASP A 131 9.09 12.52 -37.21
CA ASP A 131 10.37 12.22 -37.85
C ASP A 131 10.45 12.98 -39.18
N PRO A 132 11.35 13.96 -39.33
CA PRO A 132 11.59 14.54 -40.64
C PRO A 132 12.44 13.54 -41.42
N ALA A 133 11.81 12.93 -42.44
CA ALA A 133 12.41 12.06 -43.45
C ALA A 133 12.77 10.64 -42.95
N GLY A 134 12.22 9.57 -43.53
CA GLY A 134 12.13 9.36 -44.96
C GLY A 134 13.49 8.98 -45.56
N ALA A 135 14.27 8.11 -44.92
CA ALA A 135 15.38 7.43 -45.57
C ALA A 135 14.89 6.10 -46.19
N PRO A 136 15.06 5.87 -47.50
CA PRO A 136 14.60 4.66 -48.16
C PRO A 136 15.38 3.44 -47.64
N ARG A 137 14.64 2.40 -47.23
CA ARG A 137 15.19 1.06 -47.01
C ARG A 137 15.70 0.54 -48.34
N GLY A 138 17.03 0.57 -48.51
CA GLY A 138 17.71 -0.09 -49.62
C GLY A 138 17.64 -1.60 -49.45
N ASP A 139 16.84 -2.24 -50.29
CA ASP A 139 16.96 -3.66 -50.60
C ASP A 139 18.33 -3.92 -51.25
N ALA A 140 19.16 -4.76 -50.64
CA ALA A 140 20.35 -5.31 -51.30
C ALA A 140 20.55 -6.78 -50.93
N LYS A 141 19.95 -7.60 -51.79
CA LYS A 141 20.10 -9.03 -52.02
C LYS A 141 21.56 -9.39 -52.35
N THR A 142 22.22 -10.24 -51.55
CA THR A 142 23.39 -11.02 -52.03
C THR A 142 23.46 -12.43 -51.44
N ALA A 143 23.74 -13.37 -52.34
CA ALA A 143 23.66 -14.84 -52.35
C ALA A 143 24.36 -15.66 -51.23
N PRO A 144 24.03 -16.97 -51.11
CA PRO A 144 24.73 -17.92 -50.25
C PRO A 144 25.94 -18.56 -50.96
N THR A 145 27.11 -18.51 -50.33
CA THR A 145 28.29 -19.30 -50.76
C THR A 145 28.32 -20.62 -49.99
N ARG A 146 27.99 -21.72 -50.70
CA ARG A 146 28.38 -23.08 -50.32
C ARG A 146 29.87 -23.27 -50.58
N ARG A 147 30.63 -23.74 -49.59
CA ARG A 147 31.79 -24.59 -49.85
C ARG A 147 31.73 -25.83 -48.96
N ARG A 148 32.15 -26.92 -49.58
CA ARG A 148 32.24 -28.29 -49.08
C ARG A 148 33.37 -28.43 -48.07
#